data_AF-A0A285P8S0-F1
#
_entry.id   AF-A0A285P8S0-F1
#
_cell.length_a   1.000
_cell.length_b   1.000
_cell.length_c   1.000
_cell.angle_alpha   90.00
_cell.angle_beta   90.00
_cell.angle_gamma   90.00
#
_symmetry.space_group_name_H-M   'P 1'
#
loop_
_entity.id
_entity.type
_entity.pdbx_description
1 polymer ?
#
loop_
_entity_poly.entity_id
_entity_poly.type
_entity_poly.pdbx_seq_one_letter_code
_entity_poly.pdbx_strand_id
1 'polypeptide(L)'
;MEHKDGSGNKEEVVQVGEYGIFFKRPYQILYMLNDFLIGLIFLVGSFFFMYESLKVAGCWLFAAGSFLLLVRPTIRLIHDINYKKYRNQ
;
A
#
# COMPACT_ATOMS: atom_id res chain seq x y z
N MET A 1 9.08 3.47 -54.66
CA MET A 1 10.17 4.00 -53.81
C MET A 1 9.77 5.39 -53.41
N GLU A 2 9.29 5.61 -52.19
CA GLU A 2 9.43 6.91 -51.53
C GLU A 2 9.23 6.72 -50.03
N HIS A 3 10.36 6.68 -49.32
CA HIS A 3 10.42 6.91 -47.89
C HIS A 3 10.16 8.41 -47.66
N LYS A 4 9.21 8.75 -46.79
CA LYS A 4 9.27 10.00 -46.02
C LYS A 4 9.10 9.70 -44.55
N ASP A 5 10.27 9.56 -43.94
CA ASP A 5 10.51 9.79 -42.54
C ASP A 5 10.38 11.30 -42.22
N GLY A 6 10.00 11.61 -40.98
CA GLY A 6 10.16 12.95 -40.43
C GLY A 6 8.87 13.74 -40.19
N SER A 7 8.15 13.40 -39.11
CA SER A 7 7.52 14.44 -38.29
C SER A 7 7.44 13.97 -36.85
N GLY A 8 8.46 14.37 -36.07
CA GLY A 8 8.44 14.23 -34.64
C GLY A 8 7.29 15.04 -34.05
N ASN A 9 6.39 14.35 -33.37
CA ASN A 9 5.52 14.99 -32.40
C ASN A 9 5.37 14.07 -31.19
N LYS A 10 6.20 14.37 -30.19
CA LYS A 10 5.98 14.22 -28.76
C LYS A 10 4.72 13.44 -28.38
N GLU A 11 4.82 12.11 -28.40
CA GLU A 11 4.04 11.30 -27.48
C GLU A 11 4.77 11.31 -26.14
N GLU A 12 4.78 12.49 -25.53
CA GLU A 12 5.01 12.62 -24.11
C GLU A 12 3.93 11.76 -23.47
N VAL A 13 4.31 10.57 -23.02
CA VAL A 13 3.52 9.73 -22.13
C VAL A 13 3.34 10.51 -20.84
N VAL A 14 2.45 11.49 -20.90
CA VAL A 14 1.83 12.12 -19.75
C VAL A 14 1.04 10.98 -19.13
N GLN A 15 1.70 10.24 -18.24
CA GLN A 15 1.04 9.53 -17.17
C GLN A 15 0.33 10.61 -16.36
N VAL A 16 -0.86 10.98 -16.85
CA VAL A 16 -1.81 11.81 -16.15
C VAL A 16 -2.06 11.05 -14.87
N GLY A 17 -1.41 11.54 -13.81
CA GLY A 17 -1.54 11.00 -12.49
C GLY A 17 -3.02 10.83 -12.22
N GLU A 18 -3.39 9.58 -11.99
CA GLU A 18 -4.70 9.19 -11.50
C GLU A 18 -4.81 9.67 -10.04
N TYR A 19 -4.60 10.97 -9.80
CA TYR A 19 -5.01 11.71 -8.63
C TYR A 19 -6.52 11.98 -8.67
N GLY A 20 -7.25 11.12 -9.38
CA GLY A 20 -8.68 10.95 -9.22
C GLY A 20 -8.90 10.36 -7.84
N ILE A 21 -9.05 11.23 -6.86
CA ILE A 21 -9.66 10.98 -5.55
C ILE A 21 -11.09 10.48 -5.81
N PHE A 22 -11.22 9.26 -6.29
CA PHE A 22 -12.49 8.59 -6.58
C PHE A 22 -12.90 7.89 -5.29
N PHE A 23 -13.50 8.66 -4.37
CA PHE A 23 -14.13 8.25 -3.11
C PHE A 23 -15.32 7.26 -3.29
N LYS A 24 -15.28 6.35 -4.27
CA LYS A 24 -16.27 5.27 -4.45
C LYS A 24 -15.83 3.91 -3.90
N ARG A 25 -14.62 3.81 -3.34
CA ARG A 25 -14.09 2.58 -2.76
C ARG A 25 -13.65 2.87 -1.32
N PRO A 26 -14.55 2.88 -0.31
CA PRO A 26 -14.16 3.06 1.09
C PRO A 26 -13.02 2.10 1.49
N TYR A 27 -12.99 0.91 0.88
CA TYR A 27 -11.90 -0.05 1.01
C TYR A 27 -10.49 0.50 0.72
N GLN A 28 -10.32 1.33 -0.30
CA GLN A 28 -8.98 1.82 -0.69
C GLN A 28 -8.43 2.84 0.34
N ILE A 29 -9.31 3.70 0.85
CA ILE A 29 -8.99 4.65 1.93
C ILE A 29 -8.73 3.91 3.24
N LEU A 30 -9.51 2.86 3.54
CA LEU A 30 -9.27 2.01 4.71
C LEU A 30 -7.89 1.34 4.67
N TYR A 31 -7.41 0.88 3.51
CA TYR A 31 -6.05 0.35 3.39
C TYR A 31 -4.97 1.41 3.61
N MET A 32 -5.14 2.60 3.02
CA MET A 32 -4.20 3.69 3.23
C MET A 32 -4.16 4.14 4.68
N LEU A 33 -5.33 4.19 5.33
CA LEU A 33 -5.44 4.52 6.75
C LEU A 33 -4.82 3.43 7.63
N ASN A 34 -4.98 2.16 7.28
CA ASN A 34 -4.36 1.04 7.98
C ASN A 34 -2.82 1.13 7.93
N ASP A 35 -2.25 1.36 6.74
CA ASP A 35 -0.80 1.58 6.56
C ASP A 35 -0.29 2.77 7.39
N PHE A 36 -1.07 3.86 7.44
CA PHE A 36 -0.74 5.03 8.25
C PHE A 36 -0.80 4.73 9.75
N LEU A 37 -1.80 3.98 10.21
CA LEU A 37 -1.96 3.54 11.60
C LEU A 37 -0.79 2.64 12.03
N ILE A 38 -0.36 1.72 11.18
CA ILE A 38 0.82 0.89 11.39
C ILE A 38 2.03 1.78 11.64
N GLY A 39 2.31 2.72 10.72
CA GLY A 39 3.43 3.64 10.84
C GLY A 39 3.38 4.43 12.15
N LEU A 40 2.20 4.92 12.53
CA LEU A 40 2.01 5.68 13.77
C LEU A 40 2.23 4.81 15.03
N ILE A 41 1.72 3.58 15.06
CA ILE A 41 1.90 2.64 16.17
C ILE A 41 3.37 2.28 16.34
N PHE A 42 4.08 1.99 15.24
CA PHE A 42 5.52 1.68 15.30
C PHE A 42 6.34 2.89 15.73
N LEU A 43 6.00 4.09 15.25
CA LEU A 43 6.64 5.33 15.67
C LEU A 43 6.45 5.57 17.17
N VAL A 44 5.23 5.51 17.67
CA VAL A 44 4.94 5.67 19.12
C VAL A 44 5.60 4.56 19.94
N GLY A 45 5.53 3.30 19.47
CA GLY A 45 6.16 2.16 20.11
C GLY A 45 7.68 2.31 20.24
N SER A 46 8.34 2.93 19.25
CA SER A 46 9.78 3.21 19.30
C SER A 46 10.14 4.19 20.42
N PHE A 47 9.34 5.23 20.63
CA PHE A 47 9.52 6.16 21.76
C PHE A 47 9.26 5.48 23.10
N PHE A 48 8.25 4.61 23.19
CA PHE A 48 7.94 3.88 24.42
C PHE A 48 9.08 2.93 24.82
N PHE A 49 9.81 2.39 23.84
CA PHE A 49 10.95 1.51 24.09
C PHE A 49 12.14 2.22 24.76
N MET A 50 12.21 3.57 24.65
CA MET A 50 13.25 4.38 25.26
C MET A 50 13.12 4.50 26.78
N TYR A 51 11.93 4.27 27.34
CA TYR A 51 11.65 4.36 28.77
C TYR A 51 11.36 2.98 29.36
N GLU A 52 12.07 2.59 30.41
CA GLU A 52 11.93 1.24 30.99
C GLU A 52 10.53 0.94 31.51
N SER A 53 9.86 1.93 32.12
CA SER A 53 8.48 1.80 32.60
C SER A 53 7.44 1.65 31.48
N LEU A 54 7.74 2.13 30.26
CA LEU A 54 6.83 2.09 29.11
C LEU A 54 7.14 0.94 28.15
N LYS A 55 8.26 0.22 28.32
CA LYS A 55 8.65 -0.91 27.47
C LYS A 55 7.57 -1.97 27.35
N VAL A 56 6.86 -2.30 28.44
CA VAL A 56 5.77 -3.29 28.40
C VAL A 56 4.65 -2.82 27.47
N ALA A 57 4.23 -1.55 27.58
CA ALA A 57 3.24 -0.97 26.69
C ALA A 57 3.75 -0.91 25.24
N GLY A 58 5.02 -0.53 25.03
CA GLY A 58 5.66 -0.53 23.72
C GLY A 58 5.68 -1.92 23.07
N CYS A 59 5.89 -2.99 23.85
CA CYS A 59 5.87 -4.37 23.38
C CYS A 59 4.49 -4.77 22.84
N TRP A 60 3.41 -4.38 23.57
CA TRP A 60 2.04 -4.60 23.10
C TRP A 60 1.70 -3.78 21.84
N LEU A 61 2.14 -2.52 21.76
CA LEU A 61 2.01 -1.71 20.53
C LEU A 61 2.73 -2.38 19.35
N PHE A 62 3.94 -2.89 19.56
CA PHE A 62 4.70 -3.62 18.53
C PHE A 62 3.98 -4.89 18.08
N ALA A 63 3.44 -5.67 19.01
CA ALA A 63 2.68 -6.88 18.69
C ALA A 63 1.42 -6.56 17.90
N ALA A 64 0.67 -5.53 18.31
CA ALA A 64 -0.51 -5.07 17.59
C ALA A 64 -0.17 -4.53 16.19
N GLY A 65 0.86 -3.68 16.08
CA GLY A 65 1.33 -3.13 14.80
C GLY A 65 1.80 -4.22 13.83
N SER A 66 2.46 -5.27 14.35
CA SER A 66 2.86 -6.43 13.56
C SER A 66 1.65 -7.18 13.00
N PHE A 67 0.59 -7.35 13.79
CA PHE A 67 -0.64 -7.96 13.29
C PHE A 67 -1.32 -7.09 12.22
N LEU A 68 -1.35 -5.77 12.40
CA LEU A 68 -1.89 -4.86 11.38
C LEU A 68 -1.11 -4.95 10.06
N LEU A 69 0.22 -5.09 10.10
CA LEU A 69 1.05 -5.27 8.89
C LEU A 69 0.64 -6.47 8.05
N LEU A 70 0.05 -7.53 8.64
CA LEU A 70 -0.36 -8.72 7.90
C LEU A 70 -1.62 -8.48 7.06
N VAL A 71 -2.45 -7.49 7.39
CA VAL A 71 -3.75 -7.28 6.72
C VAL A 71 -3.57 -7.09 5.21
N ARG A 72 -2.65 -6.22 4.80
CA ARG A 72 -2.39 -5.91 3.38
C ARG A 72 -1.85 -7.10 2.56
N PRO A 73 -0.79 -7.81 2.98
CA PRO A 73 -0.31 -8.99 2.28
C PRO A 73 -1.32 -10.15 2.31
N THR A 74 -2.10 -10.33 3.39
CA THR A 74 -3.15 -11.37 3.44
C THR A 74 -4.21 -11.16 2.37
N ILE A 75 -4.67 -9.92 2.18
CA ILE A 75 -5.70 -9.63 1.18
C ILE A 75 -5.17 -9.77 -0.24
N ARG A 76 -3.93 -9.30 -0.47
CA ARG A 76 -3.24 -9.53 -1.75
C ARG A 76 -3.07 -11.02 -2.04
N LEU A 77 -2.67 -11.81 -1.03
CA LEU A 77 -2.48 -13.25 -1.16
C LEU A 77 -3.79 -13.98 -1.51
N ILE A 78 -4.90 -13.64 -0.84
CA ILE A 78 -6.21 -14.23 -1.16
C ILE A 78 -6.63 -13.87 -2.59
N HIS A 79 -6.41 -12.62 -3.00
CA HIS A 79 -6.72 -12.18 -4.36
C HIS A 79 -5.88 -12.91 -5.41
N ASP A 80 -4.58 -13.03 -5.20
CA ASP A 80 -3.64 -13.69 -6.12
C ASP A 80 -3.93 -15.20 -6.24
N ILE A 81 -4.29 -15.86 -5.14
CA ILE A 81 -4.71 -17.28 -5.14
C ILE A 81 -5.98 -17.48 -5.95
N ASN A 82 -6.98 -16.59 -5.79
CA ASN A 82 -8.23 -16.68 -6.54
C ASN A 82 -8.04 -16.38 -8.03
N TYR A 83 -7.18 -15.42 -8.38
CA TYR A 83 -6.90 -15.07 -9.78
C TYR A 83 -6.15 -16.18 -10.53
N LYS A 84 -5.27 -16.93 -9.85
CA LYS A 84 -4.60 -18.11 -10.44
C LYS A 84 -5.59 -19.18 -10.93
N LYS A 85 -6.80 -19.23 -10.37
CA LYS A 85 -7.83 -20.20 -10.77
C LYS A 85 -8.57 -19.83 -12.06
N TYR A 86 -8.56 -18.55 -12.46
CA TYR A 86 -9.29 -18.06 -13.65
C TYR A 86 -8.46 -17.93 -14.93
N ARG A 87 -7.12 -18.11 -14.88
CA ARG A 87 -6.25 -18.07 -16.07
C ARG A 87 -6.00 -19.45 -16.71
N ASN A 88 -6.62 -20.51 -16.17
CA ASN A 88 -6.51 -21.89 -16.65
C ASN A 88 -7.82 -22.42 -17.25
N GLN A 89 -8.74 -21.54 -17.65
CA GLN A 89 -9.92 -21.86 -18.45
C GLN A 89 -9.96 -20.95 -19.67
#